data_AF-A0A530QWA4-F1
#
_entry.id   AF-A0A530QWA4-F1
#
_cell.length_a   1.000
_cell.length_b   1.000
_cell.length_c   1.000
_cell.angle_alpha   90.00
_cell.angle_beta   90.00
_cell.angle_gamma   90.00
#
_symmetry.space_group_name_H-M   'P 1'
#
loop_
_entity.id
_entity.type
_entity.pdbx_description
1 polymer ?
#
loop_
_entity_poly.entity_id
_entity_poly.type
_entity_poly.pdbx_seq_one_letter_code
_entity_poly.pdbx_strand_id
1 'polypeptide(L)'
;MPFSIATWNINSVRLRMPIVERLLVEQAPDVLCLQETKVPDELFPEKAFRKLGYEHIAFHGQKGYHGVATVARRPIAIVEKRRFCEIEDCRHLSVTVRAGGKAILLH
;
A
#
# COMPACT_ATOMS: atom_id res chain seq x y z
N MET A 1 11.36 -19.43 2.18
CA MET A 1 10.45 -18.95 1.13
C MET A 1 11.00 -17.66 0.55
N PRO A 2 10.86 -17.41 -0.76
CA PRO A 2 11.24 -16.12 -1.35
C PRO A 2 10.39 -15.00 -0.76
N PHE A 3 10.97 -13.80 -0.64
CA PHE A 3 10.24 -12.59 -0.29
C PHE A 3 9.58 -12.02 -1.55
N SER A 4 8.30 -11.69 -1.47
CA SER A 4 7.50 -11.30 -2.63
C SER A 4 6.88 -9.91 -2.46
N ILE A 5 6.93 -9.12 -3.53
CA ILE A 5 6.34 -7.79 -3.59
C ILE A 5 5.45 -7.74 -4.83
N ALA A 6 4.22 -7.28 -4.66
CA ALA A 6 3.31 -6.98 -5.76
C ALA A 6 3.07 -5.47 -5.84
N THR A 7 2.86 -4.96 -7.04
CA THR A 7 2.43 -3.57 -7.27
C THR A 7 1.22 -3.55 -8.18
N TRP A 8 0.27 -2.66 -7.89
CA TRP A 8 -0.95 -2.54 -8.67
C TRP A 8 -1.53 -1.12 -8.63
N ASN A 9 -1.64 -0.50 -9.80
CA ASN A 9 -2.54 0.63 -9.97
C ASN A 9 -3.99 0.13 -9.93
N ILE A 10 -4.64 0.29 -8.78
CA ILE A 10 -5.97 -0.26 -8.52
C ILE A 10 -7.07 0.62 -9.10
N ASN A 11 -6.81 1.91 -9.36
CA ASN A 11 -7.81 2.87 -9.80
C ASN A 11 -9.10 2.81 -8.96
N SER A 12 -9.07 3.31 -7.72
CA SER A 12 -10.13 3.29 -6.69
C SER A 12 -10.22 1.99 -5.90
N VAL A 13 -9.51 1.95 -4.76
CA VAL A 13 -9.39 0.74 -3.92
C VAL A 13 -10.73 0.29 -3.34
N ARG A 14 -11.58 1.21 -2.89
CA ARG A 14 -12.86 0.87 -2.26
C ARG A 14 -13.83 0.20 -3.22
N LEU A 15 -13.87 0.64 -4.49
CA LEU A 15 -14.73 0.06 -5.52
C LEU A 15 -14.25 -1.33 -5.97
N ARG A 16 -12.96 -1.60 -5.80
CA ARG A 16 -12.29 -2.82 -6.27
C ARG A 16 -11.79 -3.71 -5.13
N MET A 17 -12.27 -3.48 -3.91
CA MET A 17 -11.83 -4.27 -2.76
C MET A 17 -12.02 -5.79 -2.97
N PRO A 18 -13.13 -6.29 -3.57
CA PRO A 18 -13.28 -7.73 -3.79
C PRO A 18 -12.16 -8.36 -4.65
N ILE A 19 -11.67 -7.65 -5.67
CA ILE A 19 -10.57 -8.16 -6.51
C ILE A 19 -9.21 -8.01 -5.83
N VAL A 20 -9.05 -7.03 -4.93
CA VAL A 20 -7.88 -6.92 -4.04
C VAL A 20 -7.85 -8.08 -3.06
N GLU A 21 -8.97 -8.38 -2.39
CA GLU A 21 -9.08 -9.51 -1.46
C GLU A 21 -8.76 -10.83 -2.16
N ARG A 22 -9.31 -11.05 -3.36
CA ARG A 22 -9.00 -12.22 -4.18
C ARG A 22 -7.50 -12.34 -4.46
N LEU A 23 -6.84 -11.26 -4.88
CA LEU A 23 -5.38 -11.25 -5.11
C LEU A 23 -4.60 -11.60 -3.83
N LEU A 24 -4.98 -11.03 -2.69
CA LEU A 24 -4.29 -11.26 -1.41
C LEU A 24 -4.45 -12.69 -0.91
N VAL A 25 -5.54 -13.36 -1.27
CA VAL A 25 -5.80 -14.78 -0.98
C VAL A 25 -5.04 -15.70 -1.95
N GLU A 26 -5.13 -15.44 -3.25
CA GLU A 26 -4.55 -16.31 -4.29
C GLU A 26 -3.02 -16.20 -4.38
N GLN A 27 -2.49 -14.97 -4.29
CA GLN A 27 -1.07 -14.69 -4.52
C GLN A 27 -0.29 -14.49 -3.21
N ALA A 28 -0.99 -14.08 -2.14
CA ALA A 28 -0.42 -13.91 -0.80
C ALA A 28 0.95 -13.20 -0.74
N PRO A 29 1.17 -12.06 -1.43
CA PRO A 29 2.47 -11.39 -1.40
C PRO A 29 2.85 -10.96 0.03
N ASP A 30 4.14 -10.84 0.33
CA ASP A 30 4.57 -10.29 1.62
C ASP A 30 4.24 -8.80 1.73
N VAL A 31 4.29 -8.09 0.60
CA VAL A 31 4.00 -6.65 0.46
C VAL A 31 3.18 -6.40 -0.80
N LEU A 32 2.12 -5.60 -0.70
CA LEU A 32 1.37 -5.06 -1.84
C LEU A 32 1.46 -3.52 -1.83
N CYS A 33 1.94 -2.95 -2.93
CA CYS A 33 1.92 -1.52 -3.20
C CYS A 33 0.76 -1.17 -4.13
N LEU A 34 -0.07 -0.21 -3.73
CA LEU A 34 -1.21 0.27 -4.50
C LEU A 34 -0.99 1.70 -4.97
N GLN A 35 -1.34 1.98 -6.22
CA GLN A 35 -1.45 3.33 -6.78
C GLN A 35 -2.88 3.63 -7.21
N GLU A 36 -3.19 4.92 -7.32
CA GLU A 36 -4.55 5.42 -7.60
C GLU A 36 -5.59 4.87 -6.62
N THR A 37 -5.33 4.92 -5.32
CA THR A 37 -6.32 4.48 -4.32
C THR A 37 -7.58 5.36 -4.34
N LYS A 38 -7.47 6.63 -4.77
CA LYS A 38 -8.55 7.63 -4.96
C LYS A 38 -9.45 7.81 -3.75
N VAL A 39 -8.91 7.56 -2.57
CA VAL A 39 -9.61 7.60 -1.28
C VAL A 39 -8.79 8.49 -0.34
N PRO A 40 -9.45 9.38 0.44
CA PRO A 40 -8.74 10.11 1.49
C PRO A 40 -8.37 9.16 2.64
N ASP A 41 -7.37 9.56 3.42
CA ASP A 41 -6.77 8.76 4.51
C ASP A 41 -7.83 8.19 5.46
N GLU A 42 -8.81 9.00 5.87
CA GLU A 42 -9.86 8.60 6.83
C GLU A 42 -10.85 7.54 6.31
N LEU A 43 -10.86 7.29 5.00
CA LEU A 43 -11.74 6.30 4.37
C LEU A 43 -10.97 5.10 3.79
N PHE A 44 -9.65 5.00 4.03
CA PHE A 44 -8.87 3.87 3.55
C PHE A 44 -9.38 2.54 4.17
N PRO A 45 -9.58 1.45 3.40
CA PRO A 45 -10.25 0.25 3.87
C PRO A 45 -9.32 -0.68 4.69
N GLU A 46 -8.67 -0.16 5.74
CA GLU A 46 -7.67 -0.90 6.55
C GLU A 46 -8.21 -2.22 7.10
N LYS A 47 -9.47 -2.24 7.54
CA LYS A 47 -10.11 -3.43 8.15
C LYS A 47 -10.11 -4.62 7.20
N ALA A 48 -10.28 -4.40 5.90
CA ALA A 48 -10.29 -5.47 4.90
C ALA A 48 -8.91 -6.11 4.75
N PHE A 49 -7.85 -5.29 4.75
CA PHE A 49 -6.46 -5.78 4.71
C PHE A 49 -6.06 -6.52 5.99
N ARG A 50 -6.38 -5.97 7.17
CA ARG A 50 -6.10 -6.60 8.47
C ARG A 50 -6.76 -7.97 8.60
N LYS A 51 -8.03 -8.10 8.16
CA LYS A 51 -8.73 -9.39 8.13
C LYS A 51 -7.99 -10.48 7.35
N LEU A 52 -7.16 -10.11 6.38
CA LEU A 52 -6.36 -11.01 5.54
C LEU A 52 -4.90 -11.16 6.03
N GLY A 53 -4.56 -10.62 7.20
CA GLY A 53 -3.23 -10.72 7.82
C GLY A 53 -2.23 -9.66 7.36
N TYR A 54 -2.68 -8.60 6.69
CA TYR A 54 -1.84 -7.45 6.32
C TYR A 54 -2.00 -6.35 7.37
N GLU A 55 -1.38 -6.56 8.53
CA GLU A 55 -1.50 -5.69 9.71
C GLU A 55 -0.78 -4.35 9.57
N HIS A 56 0.24 -4.30 8.71
CA HIS A 56 1.11 -3.13 8.59
C HIS A 56 0.75 -2.35 7.33
N ILE A 57 0.19 -1.17 7.53
CA ILE A 57 -0.43 -0.36 6.48
C ILE A 57 0.14 1.05 6.57
N ALA A 58 0.61 1.56 5.45
CA ALA A 58 0.95 2.95 5.25
C ALA A 58 0.21 3.47 4.00
N PHE A 59 -0.32 4.67 4.05
CA PHE A 59 -1.03 5.28 2.93
C PHE A 59 -0.86 6.80 2.91
N HIS A 60 -1.06 7.36 1.74
CA HIS A 60 -1.14 8.79 1.49
C HIS A 60 -2.22 9.01 0.43
N GLY A 61 -3.39 9.48 0.86
CA GLY A 61 -4.63 9.46 0.12
C GLY A 61 -5.19 10.84 -0.17
N GLN A 62 -5.90 10.95 -1.30
CA GLN A 62 -6.56 12.17 -1.75
C GLN A 62 -7.93 11.80 -2.33
N LYS A 63 -8.95 12.62 -2.03
CA LYS A 63 -10.34 12.32 -2.43
C LYS A 63 -10.49 12.39 -3.95
N GLY A 64 -10.84 11.28 -4.59
CA GLY A 64 -11.14 11.21 -6.03
C GLY A 64 -9.92 11.25 -6.96
N TYR A 65 -8.73 11.55 -6.44
CA TYR A 65 -7.48 11.68 -7.20
C TYR A 65 -6.36 10.92 -6.52
N HIS A 66 -5.34 10.55 -7.29
CA HIS A 66 -4.06 9.99 -6.81
C HIS A 66 -4.24 8.92 -5.72
N GLY A 67 -3.41 8.97 -4.70
CA GLY A 67 -3.45 8.07 -3.57
C GLY A 67 -2.54 6.86 -3.77
N VAL A 68 -1.71 6.59 -2.77
CA VAL A 68 -0.80 5.45 -2.71
C VAL A 68 -0.93 4.74 -1.37
N ALA A 69 -0.68 3.43 -1.36
CA ALA A 69 -0.63 2.65 -0.13
C ALA A 69 0.38 1.50 -0.23
N THR A 70 0.97 1.14 0.89
CA THR A 70 1.75 -0.09 1.07
C THR A 70 1.13 -0.88 2.20
N VAL A 71 0.73 -2.12 1.92
CA VAL A 71 0.20 -3.06 2.91
C VAL A 71 1.13 -4.27 2.99
N ALA A 72 1.40 -4.74 4.19
CA ALA A 72 2.39 -5.78 4.42
C ALA A 72 1.98 -6.73 5.56
N ARG A 73 2.43 -7.98 5.44
CA ARG A 73 2.30 -9.02 6.49
C ARG A 73 3.35 -8.88 7.60
N ARG A 74 4.33 -7.98 7.43
CA ARG A 74 5.46 -7.75 8.34
C ARG A 74 5.64 -6.27 8.61
N PRO A 75 6.29 -5.87 9.72
CA PRO A 75 6.46 -4.46 10.06
C PRO A 75 7.08 -3.64 8.94
N ILE A 76 6.46 -2.50 8.65
CA ILE A 76 6.99 -1.46 7.78
C ILE A 76 7.11 -0.16 8.58
N ALA A 77 8.05 0.69 8.20
CA ALA A 77 8.17 2.05 8.73
C ALA A 77 8.09 3.06 7.59
N ILE A 78 7.30 4.11 7.75
CA ILE A 78 7.21 5.20 6.78
C ILE A 78 8.52 5.96 6.78
N VAL A 79 9.07 6.18 5.58
CA VAL A 79 10.26 7.01 5.38
C VAL A 79 9.86 8.40 4.90
N GLU A 80 9.05 8.48 3.86
CA GLU A 80 8.74 9.76 3.22
C GLU A 80 7.39 9.72 2.46
N LYS A 81 6.59 10.77 2.63
CA LYS A 81 5.50 11.17 1.73
C LYS A 81 5.99 12.37 0.93
N ARG A 82 6.59 12.13 -0.26
CA ARG A 82 7.26 13.16 -1.05
C ARG A 82 6.26 13.99 -1.83
N ARG A 83 6.48 15.30 -1.84
CA ARG A 83 5.85 16.24 -2.76
C ARG A 83 6.77 16.49 -3.96
N PHE A 84 6.21 16.60 -5.15
CA PHE A 84 6.97 16.93 -6.36
C PHE A 84 6.58 18.31 -6.85
N CYS A 85 7.57 19.12 -7.24
CA CYS A 85 7.36 20.46 -7.79
C CYS A 85 6.47 21.36 -6.91
N GLU A 86 6.55 21.21 -5.58
CA GLU A 86 5.72 21.94 -4.60
C GLU A 86 4.20 21.68 -4.72
N ILE A 87 3.81 20.62 -5.42
CA ILE A 87 2.41 20.19 -5.53
C ILE A 87 2.11 19.17 -4.41
N GLU A 88 1.01 19.39 -3.69
CA GLU A 88 0.48 18.54 -2.60
C GLU A 88 -0.16 17.22 -3.10
N ASP A 89 0.33 16.68 -4.21
CA ASP A 89 -0.22 15.46 -4.80
C ASP A 89 0.17 14.23 -4.00
N CYS A 90 -0.82 13.39 -3.65
CA CYS A 90 -0.63 12.16 -2.91
C CYS A 90 -0.12 11.00 -3.80
N ARG A 91 1.04 11.18 -4.45
CA ARG A 91 1.58 10.24 -5.46
C ARG A 91 2.76 9.41 -4.99
N HIS A 92 3.31 9.71 -3.82
CA HIS A 92 4.49 9.05 -3.31
C HIS A 92 4.35 8.67 -1.86
N LEU A 93 4.81 7.46 -1.57
CA LEU A 93 4.97 6.92 -0.24
C LEU A 93 6.16 5.96 -0.30
N SER A 94 7.09 6.17 0.63
CA SER A 94 8.19 5.25 0.82
C SER A 94 8.16 4.61 2.18
N VAL A 95 8.53 3.33 2.22
CA VAL A 95 8.58 2.56 3.46
C VAL A 95 9.81 1.66 3.49
N THR A 96 10.31 1.38 4.69
CA THR A 96 11.30 0.32 4.91
C THR A 96 10.61 -0.95 5.39
N VAL A 97 11.01 -2.10 4.85
CA VAL A 97 10.59 -3.45 5.28
C VAL A 97 11.81 -4.35 5.47
N ARG A 98 11.80 -5.24 6.45
CA ARG A 98 12.91 -6.21 6.65
C ARG A 98 12.60 -7.56 6.02
N ALA A 99 13.54 -8.09 5.24
CA ALA A 99 13.47 -9.44 4.68
C ALA A 99 14.88 -10.03 4.51
N GLY A 100 15.06 -11.29 4.90
CA GLY A 100 16.35 -11.99 4.76
C GLY A 100 17.52 -11.29 5.45
N GLY A 101 17.28 -10.68 6.62
CA GLY A 101 18.28 -9.91 7.38
C GLY A 101 18.53 -8.49 6.85
N LYS A 102 18.09 -8.17 5.63
CA LYS A 102 18.29 -6.86 4.99
C LYS A 102 17.11 -5.92 5.24
N ALA A 103 17.39 -4.63 5.30
CA ALA A 103 16.38 -3.59 5.17
C ALA A 103 16.21 -3.25 3.68
N ILE A 104 14.97 -3.28 3.21
CA ILE A 104 14.59 -2.96 1.82
C ILE A 104 13.80 -1.65 1.88
N LEU A 105 14.24 -0.66 1.11
CA LEU A 105 13.53 0.59 0.91
C LEU A 105 12.64 0.46 -0.33
N LEU A 106 11.34 0.68 -0.15
CA LEU A 106 10.32 0.68 -1.21
C LEU A 106 9.85 2.11 -1.45
N HIS A 107 9.78 2.53 -2.71
CA HIS A 107 9.35 3.86 -3.18
C HIS A 107 8.39 3.71 -4.36
#